data_AF-A0A3M1PTL8-F1
#
_entry.id   AF-A0A3M1PTL8-F1
#
_cell.length_a   1.000
_cell.length_b   1.000
_cell.length_c   1.000
_cell.angle_alpha   90.00
_cell.angle_beta   90.00
_cell.angle_gamma   90.00
#
_symmetry.space_group_name_H-M   'P 1'
#
loop_
_entity.id
_entity.type
_entity.pdbx_description
1 polymer ?
#
loop_
_entity_poly.entity_id
_entity_poly.type
_entity_poly.pdbx_seq_one_letter_code
_entity_poly.pdbx_strand_id
1 'polypeptide(L)'
;MEVGRELLANIPRLQSVAEAVAYQAKGYNGEGPPEGDPRRGEDLPIIARILKVVYDYDGFVLDGKSPEAAIDLLWKRKHLYDPKVLSALEVLNFDAEEDYVVREVTADEIKTGMVLAENLRTKTNLLLVSKHQEVSDTLRMCILNFAAKKNIVEPIRILEKRSRTVDAAKAS
;
A
#
# COMPACT_ATOMS: atom_id res chain seq x y z
N MET A 1 21.92 15.33 -2.10
CA MET A 1 20.62 15.77 -2.67
C MET A 1 20.36 17.22 -2.25
N GLU A 2 21.14 18.18 -2.76
CA GLU A 2 21.06 19.60 -2.36
C GLU A 2 19.89 20.33 -3.08
N VAL A 3 19.62 19.94 -4.33
CA VAL A 3 18.74 20.66 -5.26
C VAL A 3 17.27 20.69 -4.82
N GLY A 4 16.78 19.67 -4.12
CA GLY A 4 15.38 19.62 -3.68
C GLY A 4 15.06 20.58 -2.53
N ARG A 5 16.01 20.84 -1.64
CA ARG A 5 15.81 21.69 -0.46
C ARG A 5 15.71 23.17 -0.85
N GLU A 6 16.59 23.62 -1.73
CA GLU A 6 16.63 25.02 -2.17
C GLU A 6 15.38 25.44 -2.96
N LEU A 7 14.83 24.56 -3.78
CA LEU A 7 13.61 24.84 -4.56
C LEU A 7 12.37 25.03 -3.69
N LEU A 8 12.33 24.41 -2.51
CA LEU A 8 11.16 24.44 -1.61
C LEU A 8 11.21 25.57 -0.56
N ALA A 9 12.35 26.24 -0.38
CA ALA A 9 12.54 27.25 0.67
C ALA A 9 11.77 28.58 0.42
N ASN A 10 11.36 28.88 -0.81
CA ASN A 10 10.78 30.18 -1.20
C ASN A 10 9.25 30.27 -1.12
N ILE A 11 8.56 29.25 -0.60
CA ILE A 11 7.10 29.25 -0.43
C ILE A 11 6.81 28.93 1.03
N PRO A 12 6.22 29.85 1.84
CA PRO A 12 6.05 29.66 3.29
C PRO A 12 5.31 28.37 3.71
N ARG A 13 4.42 27.84 2.85
CA ARG A 13 3.73 26.56 3.06
C ARG A 13 4.57 25.32 2.70
N LEU A 14 5.64 25.48 1.91
CA LEU A 14 6.55 24.42 1.51
C LEU A 14 7.78 24.31 2.40
N GLN A 15 8.04 25.26 3.29
CA GLN A 15 9.21 25.20 4.18
C GLN A 15 9.16 24.00 5.13
N SER A 16 7.98 23.69 5.68
CA SER A 16 7.77 22.48 6.50
C SER A 16 7.90 21.18 5.70
N VAL A 17 7.54 21.21 4.42
CA VAL A 17 7.70 20.07 3.49
C VAL A 17 9.18 19.91 3.10
N ALA A 18 9.88 21.01 2.82
CA ALA A 18 11.31 21.04 2.51
C ALA A 18 12.12 20.44 3.66
N GLU A 19 11.80 20.84 4.89
CA GLU A 19 12.42 20.31 6.09
C GLU A 19 12.12 18.82 6.25
N ALA A 20 10.86 18.41 6.08
CA ALA A 20 10.51 16.99 6.14
C ALA A 20 11.26 16.13 5.12
N VAL A 21 11.39 16.62 3.88
CA VAL A 21 12.15 15.95 2.82
C VAL A 21 13.64 15.90 3.17
N ALA A 22 14.21 16.95 3.76
CA ALA A 22 15.61 16.97 4.16
C ALA A 22 15.94 15.89 5.22
N TYR A 23 15.00 15.59 6.11
CA TYR A 23 15.15 14.59 7.18
C TYR A 23 14.50 13.24 6.87
N GLN A 24 13.95 13.01 5.67
CA GLN A 24 13.20 11.79 5.36
C GLN A 24 14.02 10.48 5.50
N ALA A 25 15.34 10.56 5.40
CA ALA A 25 16.26 9.44 5.55
C ALA A 25 16.89 9.35 6.95
N LYS A 26 16.57 10.30 7.84
CA LYS A 26 17.03 10.32 9.24
C LYS A 26 16.21 9.31 10.05
N GLY A 27 16.89 8.41 10.76
CA GLY A 27 16.27 7.49 11.69
C GLY A 27 15.78 8.18 12.95
N TYR A 28 14.78 7.61 13.60
CA TYR A 28 14.23 8.11 14.87
C TYR A 28 15.26 8.12 16.01
N ASN A 29 16.28 7.26 15.95
CA ASN A 29 17.44 7.29 16.85
C ASN A 29 18.44 8.43 16.54
N GLY A 30 18.26 9.18 15.45
CA GLY A 30 19.15 10.26 14.99
C GLY A 30 20.24 9.80 14.02
N GLU A 31 20.28 8.53 13.63
CA GLU A 31 21.23 8.04 12.63
C GLU A 31 20.80 8.41 11.21
N GLY A 32 21.75 8.45 10.28
CA GLY A 32 21.50 8.78 8.88
C GLY A 32 21.58 10.29 8.58
N PRO A 33 21.38 10.66 7.30
CA PRO A 33 21.53 12.03 6.84
C PRO A 33 20.38 12.93 7.30
N PRO A 34 20.61 14.24 7.49
CA PRO A 34 21.91 14.91 7.36
C PRO A 34 22.88 14.51 8.48
N GLU A 35 24.14 14.25 8.10
CA GLU A 35 25.20 13.85 9.02
C GLU A 35 25.58 15.00 9.96
N GLY A 36 25.97 14.66 11.19
CA GLY A 36 26.35 15.66 12.19
C GLY A 36 25.19 16.44 12.83
N ASP A 37 23.97 16.33 12.29
CA ASP A 37 22.78 16.90 12.92
C ASP A 37 22.29 16.01 14.08
N PRO A 38 22.10 16.54 15.30
CA PRO A 38 21.77 15.75 16.49
C PRO A 38 20.28 15.41 16.62
N ARG A 39 19.39 15.97 15.78
CA ARG A 39 17.94 15.78 15.86
C ARG A 39 17.58 14.30 15.80
N ARG A 40 16.65 13.92 16.67
CA ARG A 40 16.16 12.55 16.86
C ARG A 40 14.77 12.58 17.47
N GLY A 41 14.09 11.45 17.46
CA GLY A 41 12.81 11.31 18.14
C GLY A 41 11.75 12.28 17.63
N GLU A 42 11.06 12.94 18.55
CA GLU A 42 10.01 13.91 18.23
C GLU A 42 10.56 15.27 17.74
N ASP A 43 11.88 15.51 17.83
CA ASP A 43 12.54 16.69 17.24
C ASP A 43 12.55 16.62 15.70
N LEU A 44 12.33 15.43 15.14
CA LEU A 44 12.15 15.26 13.70
C LEU A 44 10.73 15.68 13.29
N PRO A 45 10.59 16.41 12.16
CA PRO A 45 9.27 16.72 11.60
C PRO A 45 8.44 15.44 11.45
N ILE A 46 7.16 15.48 11.87
CA ILE A 46 6.27 14.31 11.78
C ILE A 46 6.21 13.73 10.36
N ILE A 47 6.21 14.59 9.35
CA ILE A 47 6.19 14.17 7.94
C ILE A 47 7.47 13.38 7.60
N ALA A 48 8.65 13.77 8.11
CA ALA A 48 9.89 13.01 7.89
C ALA A 48 9.81 11.61 8.50
N ARG A 49 9.25 11.50 9.72
CA ARG A 49 9.05 10.22 10.42
C ARG A 49 8.10 9.29 9.65
N ILE A 50 7.02 9.85 9.10
CA ILE A 50 6.09 9.12 8.23
C ILE A 50 6.80 8.66 6.94
N LEU A 51 7.49 9.57 6.26
CA LEU A 51 8.21 9.27 5.02
C LEU A 51 9.26 8.18 5.21
N LYS A 52 9.99 8.20 6.33
CA LYS A 52 10.99 7.18 6.63
C LYS A 52 10.39 5.77 6.71
N VAL A 53 9.24 5.64 7.38
CA VAL A 53 8.53 4.36 7.52
C VAL A 53 7.98 3.89 6.17
N VAL A 54 7.29 4.77 5.43
CA VAL A 54 6.68 4.44 4.14
C VAL A 54 7.75 4.07 3.10
N TYR A 55 8.85 4.82 3.04
CA TYR A 55 9.93 4.57 2.07
C TYR A 55 10.58 3.20 2.29
N ASP A 56 10.91 2.85 3.53
CA ASP A 56 11.53 1.55 3.84
C ASP A 56 10.51 0.41 3.67
N TYR A 57 9.24 0.61 4.01
CA TYR A 57 8.15 -0.34 3.74
C TYR A 57 8.02 -0.65 2.25
N ASP A 58 7.87 0.39 1.42
CA ASP A 58 7.73 0.27 -0.03
C ASP A 58 8.96 -0.43 -0.63
N GLY A 59 10.17 -0.10 -0.13
CA GLY A 59 11.40 -0.79 -0.52
C GLY A 59 11.32 -2.30 -0.31
N PHE A 60 10.85 -2.76 0.85
CA PHE A 60 10.70 -4.19 1.12
C PHE A 60 9.62 -4.85 0.25
N VAL A 61 8.50 -4.17 0.01
CA VAL A 61 7.43 -4.68 -0.86
C VAL A 61 7.92 -4.79 -2.30
N LEU A 62 8.65 -3.79 -2.80
CA LEU A 62 9.28 -3.80 -4.13
C LEU A 62 10.32 -4.92 -4.28
N ASP A 63 11.04 -5.23 -3.20
CA ASP A 63 11.95 -6.39 -3.11
C ASP A 63 11.21 -7.74 -3.01
N GLY A 64 9.87 -7.74 -3.13
CA GLY A 64 9.04 -8.95 -3.18
C GLY A 64 8.64 -9.50 -1.82
N LYS A 65 8.82 -8.75 -0.72
CA LYS A 65 8.26 -9.12 0.58
C LYS A 65 6.75 -8.93 0.59
N SER A 66 6.05 -9.77 1.36
CA SER A 66 4.64 -9.52 1.64
C SER A 66 4.51 -8.31 2.58
N PRO A 67 3.35 -7.64 2.60
CA PRO A 67 3.08 -6.53 3.52
C PRO A 67 3.40 -6.83 4.99
N GLU A 68 2.97 -8.00 5.47
CA GLU A 68 3.18 -8.48 6.84
C GLU A 68 4.68 -8.70 7.10
N ALA A 69 5.38 -9.34 6.16
CA ALA A 69 6.82 -9.55 6.26
C ALA A 69 7.62 -8.25 6.21
N ALA A 70 7.15 -7.23 5.47
CA ALA A 70 7.73 -5.90 5.44
C ALA A 70 7.56 -5.20 6.81
N ILE A 71 6.38 -5.28 7.42
CA ILE A 71 6.11 -4.74 8.76
C ILE A 71 6.97 -5.43 9.82
N ASP A 72 7.12 -6.75 9.76
CA ASP A 72 8.02 -7.50 10.65
C ASP A 72 9.48 -7.02 10.53
N LEU A 73 9.94 -6.72 9.32
CA LEU A 73 11.29 -6.19 9.09
C LEU A 73 11.46 -4.77 9.65
N LEU A 74 10.42 -3.94 9.56
CA LEU A 74 10.42 -2.62 10.20
C LEU A 74 10.48 -2.75 11.73
N TRP A 75 9.68 -3.63 12.33
CA TRP A 75 9.72 -3.88 13.78
C TRP A 75 11.07 -4.40 14.28
N LYS A 76 11.76 -5.25 13.51
CA LYS A 76 13.13 -5.69 13.82
C LYS A 76 14.12 -4.52 13.88
N ARG A 77 13.83 -3.44 13.15
CA ARG A 77 14.62 -2.19 13.13
C ARG A 77 13.90 -1.02 13.82
N LYS A 78 13.00 -1.30 14.79
CA LYS A 78 12.14 -0.30 15.45
C LYS A 78 12.85 0.95 16.00
N HIS A 79 14.15 0.87 16.31
CA HIS A 79 14.94 2.01 16.78
C HIS A 79 15.10 3.11 15.70
N LEU A 80 14.95 2.76 14.42
CA LEU A 80 15.03 3.70 13.30
C LEU A 80 13.71 4.44 13.03
N TYR A 81 12.61 4.05 13.66
CA TYR A 81 11.28 4.52 13.30
C TYR A 81 10.52 5.07 14.50
N ASP A 82 9.61 5.99 14.24
CA ASP A 82 8.67 6.46 15.26
C ASP A 82 7.69 5.33 15.60
N PRO A 83 7.60 4.87 16.87
CA PRO A 83 6.70 3.80 17.25
C PRO A 83 5.22 4.13 16.99
N LYS A 84 4.81 5.41 17.09
CA LYS A 84 3.42 5.82 16.81
C LYS A 84 3.08 5.63 15.33
N VAL A 85 4.02 5.95 14.44
CA VAL A 85 3.85 5.80 12.99
C VAL A 85 3.87 4.32 12.61
N LEU A 86 4.78 3.55 13.21
CA LEU A 86 4.95 2.13 12.90
C LEU A 86 3.71 1.32 13.34
N SER A 87 3.15 1.61 14.51
CA SER A 87 1.87 1.04 14.95
C SER A 87 0.69 1.48 14.07
N ALA A 88 0.68 2.72 13.58
CA ALA A 88 -0.38 3.18 12.67
C ALA A 88 -0.33 2.44 11.32
N LEU A 89 0.86 2.19 10.76
CA LEU A 89 1.03 1.40 9.54
C LEU A 89 0.54 -0.04 9.75
N GLU A 90 0.90 -0.64 10.89
CA GLU A 90 0.51 -2.00 11.25
C GLU A 90 -1.02 -2.15 11.33
N VAL A 91 -1.71 -1.23 12.02
CA VAL A 91 -3.18 -1.21 12.09
C VAL A 91 -3.80 -1.08 10.70
N LEU A 92 -3.28 -0.17 9.86
CA LEU A 92 -3.79 0.00 8.49
C LEU A 92 -3.61 -1.27 7.64
N ASN A 93 -2.54 -2.03 7.85
CA ASN A 93 -2.31 -3.27 7.12
C ASN A 93 -3.24 -4.39 7.59
N PHE A 94 -3.42 -4.54 8.90
CA PHE A 94 -4.35 -5.52 9.45
C PHE A 94 -5.81 -5.20 9.08
N ASP A 95 -6.21 -3.93 9.13
CA ASP A 95 -7.54 -3.52 8.67
C ASP A 95 -7.72 -3.77 7.16
N ALA A 96 -6.67 -3.61 6.34
CA ALA A 96 -6.74 -3.90 4.90
C ALA A 96 -6.85 -5.40 4.59
N GLU A 97 -6.33 -6.28 5.44
CA GLU A 97 -6.44 -7.74 5.27
C GLU A 97 -7.73 -8.31 5.88
N GLU A 98 -8.23 -7.75 7.00
CA GLU A 98 -9.45 -8.23 7.67
C GLU A 98 -10.76 -7.74 7.02
N ASP A 99 -10.72 -6.61 6.31
CA ASP A 99 -11.91 -6.03 5.68
C ASP A 99 -12.21 -6.60 4.29
N TYR A 100 -11.40 -7.49 3.71
CA TYR A 100 -11.67 -8.04 2.37
C TYR A 100 -11.76 -9.56 2.37
N VAL A 101 -12.84 -10.11 1.82
CA VAL A 101 -12.98 -11.54 1.56
C VAL A 101 -12.74 -11.82 0.09
N VAL A 102 -12.06 -12.93 -0.19
CA VAL A 102 -11.90 -13.39 -1.57
C VAL A 102 -13.18 -14.09 -2.01
N ARG A 103 -13.81 -13.57 -3.05
CA ARG A 103 -14.99 -14.16 -3.68
C ARG A 103 -14.66 -14.65 -5.09
N GLU A 104 -15.12 -15.83 -5.42
CA GLU A 104 -15.07 -16.37 -6.78
C GLU A 104 -16.30 -15.91 -7.57
N VAL A 105 -16.05 -15.35 -8.75
CA VAL A 105 -17.08 -14.89 -9.69
C VAL A 105 -16.78 -15.41 -11.09
N THR A 106 -17.83 -15.62 -11.88
CA THR A 106 -17.69 -15.85 -13.32
C THR A 106 -17.38 -14.54 -14.05
N ALA A 107 -16.90 -14.62 -15.29
CA ALA A 107 -16.63 -13.44 -16.10
C ALA A 107 -17.87 -12.57 -16.31
N ASP A 108 -19.06 -13.17 -16.40
CA ASP A 108 -20.33 -12.44 -16.56
C ASP A 108 -20.74 -11.68 -15.29
N GLU A 109 -20.31 -12.14 -14.12
CA GLU A 109 -20.55 -11.52 -12.83
C GLU A 109 -19.55 -10.38 -12.50
N ILE A 110 -18.49 -10.22 -13.30
CA ILE A 110 -17.52 -9.15 -13.11
C ILE A 110 -18.19 -7.78 -13.31
N LYS A 111 -17.95 -6.86 -12.37
CA LYS A 111 -18.50 -5.49 -12.40
C LYS A 111 -17.39 -4.46 -12.29
N THR A 112 -17.64 -3.30 -12.85
CA THR A 112 -16.79 -2.13 -12.69
C THR A 112 -16.69 -1.79 -11.19
N GLY A 113 -15.47 -1.47 -10.75
CA GLY A 113 -15.15 -1.20 -9.34
C GLY A 113 -14.77 -2.44 -8.50
N MET A 114 -14.91 -3.66 -9.04
CA MET A 114 -14.35 -4.85 -8.38
C MET A 114 -12.82 -4.84 -8.45
N VAL A 115 -12.15 -5.41 -7.46
CA VAL A 115 -10.68 -5.51 -7.44
C VAL A 115 -10.27 -6.96 -7.59
N LEU A 116 -9.32 -7.29 -8.46
CA LEU A 116 -8.85 -8.67 -8.59
C LEU A 116 -7.99 -9.10 -7.41
N ALA A 117 -8.30 -10.25 -6.83
CA ALA A 117 -7.51 -10.86 -5.76
C ALA A 117 -6.24 -11.55 -6.30
N GLU A 118 -6.23 -11.93 -7.58
CA GLU A 118 -5.10 -12.61 -8.22
C GLU A 118 -4.92 -12.19 -9.68
N ASN A 119 -3.79 -12.62 -10.28
CA ASN A 119 -3.50 -12.36 -11.67
C ASN A 119 -4.48 -13.12 -12.56
N LEU A 120 -5.23 -12.41 -13.40
CA LEU A 120 -6.10 -13.02 -14.39
C LEU A 120 -5.31 -13.36 -15.65
N ARG A 121 -5.36 -14.62 -16.04
CA ARG A 121 -4.60 -15.14 -17.19
C ARG A 121 -5.52 -15.77 -18.23
N THR A 122 -5.04 -15.81 -19.47
CA THR A 122 -5.65 -16.63 -20.51
C THR A 122 -5.34 -18.10 -20.27
N LYS A 123 -6.05 -19.00 -20.98
CA LYS A 123 -5.73 -20.44 -20.96
C LYS A 123 -4.34 -20.77 -21.52
N THR A 124 -3.78 -19.88 -22.34
CA THR A 124 -2.40 -19.95 -22.85
C THR A 124 -1.38 -19.36 -21.87
N ASN A 125 -1.77 -19.07 -20.62
CA ASN A 125 -0.94 -18.51 -19.56
C ASN A 125 -0.46 -17.05 -19.78
N LEU A 126 -1.04 -16.33 -20.75
CA LEU A 126 -0.79 -14.91 -20.96
C LEU A 126 -1.47 -14.10 -19.85
N LEU A 127 -0.75 -13.14 -19.25
CA LEU A 127 -1.34 -12.23 -18.26
C LEU A 127 -2.29 -11.25 -18.95
N LEU A 128 -3.56 -11.27 -18.54
CA LEU A 128 -4.58 -10.35 -19.03
C LEU A 128 -4.71 -9.14 -18.11
N VAL A 129 -4.74 -9.38 -16.79
CA VAL A 129 -4.88 -8.35 -15.76
C VAL A 129 -4.05 -8.73 -14.54
N SER A 130 -3.32 -7.77 -13.98
CA SER A 130 -2.56 -7.97 -12.75
C SER A 130 -3.46 -7.98 -11.51
N LYS A 131 -3.05 -8.73 -10.48
CA LYS A 131 -3.67 -8.70 -9.14
C LYS A 131 -3.72 -7.26 -8.58
N HIS A 132 -4.72 -6.98 -7.75
CA HIS A 132 -4.98 -5.69 -7.11
C HIS A 132 -5.36 -4.54 -8.06
N GLN A 133 -5.65 -4.83 -9.33
CA GLN A 133 -6.23 -3.82 -10.20
C GLN A 133 -7.74 -3.76 -10.01
N GLU A 134 -8.24 -2.52 -9.93
CA GLU A 134 -9.66 -2.22 -10.03
C GLU A 134 -10.14 -2.43 -11.48
N VAL A 135 -11.27 -3.11 -11.64
CA VAL A 135 -11.92 -3.35 -12.92
C VAL A 135 -12.56 -2.05 -13.39
N SER A 136 -11.95 -1.38 -14.36
CA SER A 136 -12.57 -0.28 -15.11
C SER A 136 -13.56 -0.80 -16.15
N ASP A 137 -14.41 0.07 -16.72
CA ASP A 137 -15.32 -0.33 -17.80
C ASP A 137 -14.58 -0.91 -19.01
N THR A 138 -13.43 -0.33 -19.37
CA THR A 138 -12.57 -0.83 -20.45
C THR A 138 -12.03 -2.22 -20.13
N LEU A 139 -11.57 -2.41 -18.89
CA LEU A 139 -11.03 -3.69 -18.44
C LEU A 139 -12.11 -4.77 -18.37
N ARG A 140 -13.31 -4.41 -17.90
CA ARG A 140 -14.50 -5.27 -17.91
C ARG A 140 -14.85 -5.74 -19.33
N MET A 141 -14.90 -4.83 -20.30
CA MET A 141 -15.13 -5.19 -21.70
C MET A 141 -14.05 -6.14 -22.23
N CYS A 142 -12.79 -5.89 -21.89
CA CYS A 142 -11.69 -6.77 -22.25
C CYS A 142 -11.90 -8.19 -21.69
N ILE A 143 -12.15 -8.30 -20.38
CA ILE A 143 -12.41 -9.59 -19.70
C ILE A 143 -13.57 -10.34 -20.37
N LEU A 144 -14.70 -9.67 -20.61
CA LEU A 144 -15.86 -10.28 -21.27
C LEU A 144 -15.55 -10.75 -22.70
N ASN A 145 -14.77 -9.98 -23.46
CA ASN A 145 -14.36 -10.36 -24.82
C ASN A 145 -13.47 -11.61 -24.85
N PHE A 146 -12.58 -11.77 -23.86
CA PHE A 146 -11.76 -12.98 -23.72
C PHE A 146 -12.57 -14.16 -23.19
N ALA A 147 -13.53 -13.91 -22.29
CA ALA A 147 -14.45 -14.91 -21.76
C ALA A 147 -15.38 -15.50 -22.83
N ALA A 148 -15.95 -14.66 -23.70
CA ALA A 148 -16.80 -15.07 -24.81
C ALA A 148 -16.09 -16.06 -25.76
N LYS A 149 -14.76 -15.95 -25.88
CA LYS A 149 -13.91 -16.86 -26.67
C LYS A 149 -13.42 -18.09 -25.88
N LYS A 150 -13.93 -18.30 -24.65
CA LYS A 150 -13.48 -19.33 -23.69
C LYS A 150 -11.97 -19.31 -23.46
N ASN A 151 -11.32 -18.14 -23.55
CA ASN A 151 -9.87 -17.99 -23.55
C ASN A 151 -9.33 -17.40 -22.23
N ILE A 152 -10.07 -17.55 -21.15
CA ILE A 152 -9.75 -17.07 -19.80
C ILE A 152 -9.79 -18.23 -18.83
N VAL A 153 -9.03 -18.13 -17.73
CA VAL A 153 -9.14 -19.05 -16.60
C VAL A 153 -10.24 -18.54 -15.67
N GLU A 154 -11.23 -19.39 -15.40
CA GLU A 154 -12.32 -19.15 -14.46
C GLU A 154 -12.28 -20.23 -13.35
N PRO A 155 -12.78 -19.93 -12.14
CA PRO A 155 -13.42 -18.67 -11.72
C PRO A 155 -12.41 -17.51 -11.55
N ILE A 156 -12.90 -16.28 -11.64
CA ILE A 156 -12.11 -15.06 -11.37
C ILE A 156 -12.23 -14.74 -9.88
N ARG A 157 -11.10 -14.58 -9.19
CA ARG A 157 -11.08 -14.24 -7.77
C ARG A 157 -11.00 -12.73 -7.57
N ILE A 158 -11.95 -12.17 -6.83
CA ILE A 158 -12.05 -10.74 -6.50
C ILE A 158 -11.93 -10.49 -5.01
N LEU A 159 -11.50 -9.29 -4.64
CA LEU A 159 -11.56 -8.75 -3.28
C LEU A 159 -12.91 -8.04 -3.09
N GLU A 160 -13.71 -8.53 -2.16
CA GLU A 160 -14.97 -7.90 -1.77
C GLU A 160 -14.85 -7.39 -0.34
N LYS A 161 -15.18 -6.11 -0.11
CA LYS A 161 -15.13 -5.54 1.23
C LYS A 161 -16.19 -6.22 2.10
N ARG A 162 -15.79 -6.84 3.21
CA ARG A 162 -16.64 -7.38 4.26
C ARG A 162 -17.48 -6.23 4.81
N SER A 163 -18.72 -6.13 4.33
CA SER A 163 -19.68 -5.16 4.85
C SER A 163 -20.01 -5.53 6.30
N ARG A 164 -19.56 -4.71 7.26
CA ARG A 164 -20.01 -4.75 8.66
C ARG A 164 -21.47 -4.27 8.74
N THR A 165 -22.39 -5.04 8.20
CA THR A 165 -23.83 -4.82 8.41
C THR A 165 -24.53 -6.16 8.34
N VAL A 166 -25.34 -6.44 9.37
CA VAL A 166 -26.19 -7.63 9.59
C VAL A 166 -25.53 -8.84 10.28
N ASP A 167 -24.96 -8.65 11.47
CA ASP A 167 -24.97 -9.71 12.51
C ASP A 167 -25.64 -9.26 13.83
N ALA A 168 -26.16 -8.04 13.92
CA ALA A 168 -26.84 -7.52 15.11
C ALA A 168 -28.34 -7.89 15.22
N ALA A 169 -28.86 -8.79 14.39
CA ALA A 169 -30.30 -9.09 14.31
C ALA A 169 -30.67 -10.57 14.50
N LYS A 170 -29.87 -11.34 15.24
CA LYS A 170 -30.25 -12.67 15.76
C LYS A 170 -29.68 -12.91 17.16
N ALA A 171 -30.14 -12.11 18.11
CA ALA A 171 -30.13 -12.47 19.53
C ALA A 171 -31.33 -11.79 20.19
N SER A 172 -32.51 -12.38 20.01
CA SER A 172 -33.72 -12.11 20.77
C SER A 172 -34.44 -13.43 20.99
#